data_AF-A0A940UBU8-F1
#
_entry.id   AF-A0A940UBU8-F1
#
_cell.length_a   1.000
_cell.length_b   1.000
_cell.length_c   1.000
_cell.angle_alpha   90.00
_cell.angle_beta   90.00
_cell.angle_gamma   90.00
#
_symmetry.space_group_name_H-M   'P 1'
#
loop_
_entity.id
_entity.type
_entity.pdbx_description
1 polymer ?
#
loop_
_entity_poly.entity_id
_entity_poly.type
_entity_poly.pdbx_seq_one_letter_code
_entity_poly.pdbx_strand_id
1 'polypeptide(L)' 'MSKKRVVMDSEGIERSLTRISYEILEKNKGVEDLVIIGIQKGGVVLAERICGKISRIEDAKVPMGKLDITLYRDDLSS' A
#
# COMPACT_ATOMS: atom_id res chain seq x y z
N MET A 1 8.40 21.87 -24.36
CA MET A 1 7.78 20.76 -23.59
C MET A 1 8.53 20.60 -22.29
N SER A 2 7.85 20.68 -21.14
CA SER A 2 8.50 20.46 -19.83
C SER A 2 8.90 18.99 -19.71
N LYS A 3 10.19 18.74 -19.46
CA LYS A 3 10.75 17.38 -19.32
C LYS A 3 10.20 16.78 -18.03
N LYS A 4 9.35 15.74 -18.13
CA LYS A 4 8.82 15.05 -16.94
C LYS A 4 9.99 14.47 -16.15
N ARG A 5 10.16 14.94 -14.91
CA ARG A 5 11.17 14.42 -13.98
C ARG A 5 10.62 13.17 -13.30
N VAL A 6 11.33 12.05 -13.44
CA VAL A 6 11.04 10.84 -12.66
C VAL A 6 11.50 11.09 -11.23
N VAL A 7 10.57 10.98 -10.27
CA VAL A 7 10.88 11.13 -8.84
C VAL A 7 11.33 9.80 -8.24
N MET A 8 10.72 8.69 -8.67
CA MET A 8 11.06 7.34 -8.25
C MET A 8 10.91 6.40 -9.44
N ASP A 9 11.93 5.59 -9.69
CA ASP A 9 11.92 4.53 -10.68
C ASP A 9 11.29 3.24 -10.13
N SER A 10 11.18 2.21 -10.95
CA SER A 10 10.60 0.92 -10.57
C SER A 10 11.34 0.27 -9.40
N GLU A 11 12.67 0.33 -9.40
CA GLU A 11 13.50 -0.23 -8.34
C GLU A 11 13.33 0.54 -7.02
N GLY A 12 13.24 1.86 -7.08
CA GLY A 12 12.94 2.73 -5.94
C GLY A 12 11.57 2.44 -5.32
N ILE A 13 10.55 2.19 -6.15
CA ILE A 13 9.22 1.76 -5.69
C ILE A 13 9.32 0.41 -4.99
N GLU A 14 10.00 -0.55 -5.59
CA GLU A 14 10.09 -1.91 -5.05
C GLU A 14 10.82 -1.93 -3.69
N ARG A 15 11.93 -1.20 -3.58
CA ARG A 15 12.67 -1.03 -2.31
C ARG A 15 11.80 -0.35 -1.24
N SER A 16 11.05 0.68 -1.62
CA SER A 16 10.17 1.39 -0.69
C SER A 16 9.06 0.49 -0.17
N LEU A 17 8.42 -0.30 -1.04
CA LEU A 17 7.38 -1.23 -0.64
C LEU A 17 7.91 -2.35 0.27
N THR A 18 9.11 -2.87 -0.01
CA THR A 18 9.77 -3.83 0.89
C THR A 18 10.01 -3.23 2.27
N ARG A 19 10.57 -2.00 2.34
CA ARG A 19 10.81 -1.32 3.61
C ARG A 19 9.52 -1.09 4.40
N ILE A 20 8.47 -0.59 3.74
CA ILE A 20 7.15 -0.38 4.37
C ILE A 20 6.59 -1.69 4.93
N SER A 21 6.75 -2.80 4.21
CA SER A 21 6.25 -4.11 4.65
C SER A 21 6.93 -4.58 5.94
N TYR A 22 8.25 -4.43 6.04
CA TYR A 22 8.98 -4.73 7.28
C TYR A 22 8.57 -3.81 8.43
N GLU A 23 8.45 -2.50 8.18
CA GLU A 23 8.04 -1.53 9.21
C GLU A 23 6.63 -1.81 9.75
N ILE A 24 5.70 -2.27 8.90
CA ILE A 24 4.36 -2.68 9.34
C ILE A 24 4.47 -3.88 10.28
N LEU A 25 5.23 -4.91 9.92
CA LEU A 25 5.39 -6.11 10.72
C LEU A 25 6.05 -5.84 12.07
N GLU A 26 7.14 -5.08 12.07
CA GLU A 26 7.88 -4.73 13.29
C GLU A 26 7.00 -3.94 14.26
N LYS A 27 6.24 -2.96 13.76
CA LYS A 27 5.34 -2.14 14.59
C LYS A 27 4.17 -2.93 15.18
N ASN A 28 3.65 -3.92 14.46
CA ASN A 28 2.49 -4.72 14.89
C ASN A 28 2.88 -6.06 15.53
N LYS A 29 4.18 -6.36 15.65
CA LYS A 29 4.72 -7.62 16.19
C LYS A 29 4.21 -8.86 15.44
N GLY A 30 4.10 -8.75 14.12
CA GLY A 30 3.62 -9.80 13.24
C GLY A 30 2.28 -9.45 12.57
N VAL A 31 1.50 -10.49 12.26
CA VAL A 31 0.30 -10.40 11.41
C VAL A 31 -1.01 -10.79 12.10
N GLU A 32 -0.97 -11.23 13.36
CA GLU A 32 -2.10 -11.87 14.06
C GLU A 32 -3.37 -10.99 14.07
N ASP A 33 -3.20 -9.69 14.38
CA ASP A 33 -4.29 -8.71 14.43
C ASP A 33 -4.12 -7.59 13.39
N LEU A 34 -3.64 -7.94 12.19
CA LEU A 34 -3.36 -6.98 11.11
C LEU A 34 -4.38 -7.07 9.96
N VAL A 35 -4.88 -5.93 9.51
CA VAL A 35 -5.65 -5.78 8.26
C VAL A 35 -5.09 -4.62 7.44
N ILE A 36 -5.07 -4.75 6.12
CA ILE A 36 -4.64 -3.68 5.21
C ILE A 36 -5.83 -3.18 4.42
N ILE A 37 -6.08 -1.86 4.43
CA ILE A 37 -7.14 -1.23 3.65
C ILE A 37 -6.52 -0.35 2.56
N GLY A 38 -6.79 -0.68 1.30
CA GLY A 38 -6.41 0.12 0.14
C GLY A 38 -7.45 1.18 -0.19
N ILE A 39 -7.09 2.45 -0.10
CA ILE A 39 -7.96 3.56 -0.51
C ILE A 39 -7.87 3.74 -2.03
N GLN A 40 -9.02 3.75 -2.71
CA GLN A 40 -9.08 3.93 -4.16
C GLN A 40 -8.65 5.35 -4.59
N LYS A 41 -8.04 5.51 -5.77
CA LYS A 41 -7.79 4.49 -6.82
C LYS A 41 -6.45 3.77 -6.66
N GLY A 42 -5.36 4.51 -6.47
CA GLY A 42 -3.99 3.97 -6.50
C GLY A 42 -3.58 3.17 -5.25
N GLY A 43 -4.17 3.47 -4.09
CA GLY A 43 -3.81 2.82 -2.82
C GLY A 43 -4.13 1.32 -2.80
N VAL A 44 -5.13 0.87 -3.56
CA VAL A 44 -5.46 -0.55 -3.72
C VAL A 44 -4.30 -1.35 -4.31
N VAL A 45 -3.66 -0.83 -5.36
CA VAL A 45 -2.54 -1.52 -6.03
C VAL A 45 -1.32 -1.61 -5.09
N LEU A 46 -1.08 -0.57 -4.30
CA LEU A 46 0.01 -0.58 -3.32
C LEU A 46 -0.29 -1.56 -2.17
N ALA A 47 -1.53 -1.56 -1.66
CA ALA A 47 -1.98 -2.49 -0.63
C ALA A 47 -1.83 -3.95 -1.06
N GLU A 48 -2.25 -4.30 -2.27
CA GLU A 48 -2.08 -5.66 -2.82
C GLU A 48 -0.60 -6.08 -2.87
N ARG A 49 0.31 -5.17 -3.25
CA ARG A 49 1.76 -5.43 -3.27
C ARG A 49 2.34 -5.60 -1.86
N ILE A 50 1.91 -4.79 -0.90
CA ILE A 50 2.35 -4.89 0.50
C ILE A 50 1.87 -6.21 1.11
N CYS A 51 0.59 -6.57 0.94
CA CYS A 51 0.08 -7.87 1.38
C CYS A 51 0.90 -9.02 0.79
N GLY A 52 1.19 -8.99 -0.52
CA GLY A 52 2.01 -10.01 -1.16
C GLY A 52 3.45 -10.09 -0.63
N LYS A 53 4.03 -8.96 -0.21
CA LYS A 53 5.35 -8.93 0.43
C LYS A 53 5.31 -9.50 1.83
N ILE A 54 4.34 -9.07 2.65
CA ILE A 54 4.16 -9.59 4.01
C ILE A 54 3.94 -11.10 3.98
N SER A 55 3.11 -11.61 3.07
CA SER A 55 2.89 -13.06 2.93
C SER A 55 4.13 -13.84 2.55
N ARG A 56 5.12 -13.23 1.87
CA ARG A 56 6.41 -13.89 1.59
C ARG A 56 7.36 -13.85 2.78
N ILE A 57 7.23 -12.86 3.67
CA ILE A 57 8.12 -12.67 4.83
C ILE A 57 7.69 -13.59 5.98
N GLU A 58 6.40 -13.60 6.32
CA GLU A 58 5.85 -14.29 7.49
C GLU A 58 5.13 -15.60 7.15
N ASP A 59 5.09 -15.99 5.86
CA ASP A 59 4.33 -17.14 5.35
C ASP A 59 2.84 -17.13 5.78
N ALA A 60 2.27 -15.92 5.87
CA ALA A 60 0.93 -15.71 6.41
C ALA A 60 0.09 -14.76 5.53
N LYS A 61 -1.22 -15.01 5.47
CA LYS A 61 -2.15 -14.18 4.68
C LYS A 61 -2.72 -13.07 5.55
N VAL A 62 -2.47 -11.82 5.15
CA VAL A 62 -3.07 -10.64 5.79
C VAL A 62 -4.39 -10.31 5.09
N PRO A 63 -5.51 -10.20 5.81
CA PRO A 63 -6.77 -9.72 5.25
C PRO A 63 -6.62 -8.34 4.59
N MET A 64 -7.23 -8.18 3.41
CA MET A 64 -7.16 -6.94 2.64
C MET A 64 -8.55 -6.46 2.25
N GLY A 65 -8.81 -5.17 2.50
CA GLY A 65 -10.05 -4.49 2.11
C GLY A 65 -9.79 -3.32 1.17
N LYS A 66 -10.85 -2.85 0.52
CA LYS A 66 -10.82 -1.68 -0.38
C LYS A 66 -11.81 -0.64 0.13
N LEU A 67 -11.39 0.61 0.18
CA LEU A 67 -12.24 1.73 0.58
C LEU A 67 -12.38 2.72 -0.58
N ASP A 68 -13.61 2.93 -1.03
CA ASP A 68 -13.94 4.01 -1.94
C ASP A 68 -14.37 5.24 -1.14
N ILE A 69 -13.55 6.29 -1.18
CA ILE A 69 -13.81 7.55 -0.49
C ILE A 69 -14.54 8.56 -1.38
N THR A 70 -14.93 8.19 -2.60
CA THR A 70 -15.53 9.12 -3.58
C THR A 70 -16.67 9.90 -2.93
N LEU A 71 -17.68 9.27 -2.34
CA LEU A 71 -18.83 9.96 -1.74
C LEU A 71 -18.51 10.85 -0.53
N TYR A 72 -17.31 10.77 0.04
CA TYR A 72 -16.88 11.54 1.22
C TYR A 72 -15.87 12.62 0.87
N ARG A 73 -15.63 12.85 -0.42
CA ARG A 73 -14.74 13.89 -0.90
C ARG A 73 -15.49 15.21 -1.01
N ASP A 74 -15.06 16.19 -0.23
CA ASP A 74 -15.64 17.54 -0.24
C ASP A 74 -15.46 18.23 -1.62
N ASP A 75 -14.48 17.80 -2.41
CA ASP A 75 -14.14 18.35 -3.72
C ASP A 75 -14.96 17.77 -4.89
N LEU A 76 -15.98 16.94 -4.64
CA LEU A 76 -16.89 16.44 -5.68
C LEU A 76 -17.97 17.45 -6.10
N SER A 77 -18.15 18.53 -5.35
CA SER A 77 -19.25 19.49 -5.55
C SER A 77 -18.95 20.61 -6.55
N SER A 78 -17.99 20.44 -7.46
CA SER A 78 -17.59 21.47 -8.44
C SER A 78 -17.94 21.09 -9.87
#